data_AF-A0A7S4EHH9-F1
#
_entry.id   AF-A0A7S4EHH9-F1
#
_cell.length_a   1.000
_cell.length_b   1.000
_cell.length_c   1.000
_cell.angle_alpha   90.00
_cell.angle_beta   90.00
_cell.angle_gamma   90.00
#
_symmetry.space_group_name_H-M   'P 1'
#
loop_
_entity.id
_entity.type
_entity.pdbx_description
1 polymer ?
#
loop_
_entity_poly.entity_id
_entity_poly.type
_entity_poly.pdbx_seq_one_letter_code
_entity_poly.pdbx_strand_id
1 'polypeptide(L)'
;ENDNEKNKTETTYRMPAEWEPHSACLILFPHNPDTFRVDKAVEEIIALATAIATVGKEAVYLLCNNDGNHNNDNSEEALRVAERVRLQLRQQGLLLPEQQDHPTDVDVDVDVDVEASTSTNASTSTIVSPICIAACPSNDTWARDTAPTFVFRSRCSTGEKKEQAPPQELIGLDWNFNAYGGPEEGAYWPCAKDQLIAGAICSGETTAKDATTLPYNNENSMAKSLSIRGSVSVPLILEGGAIHTDGDGTLLTTRECLLHSNRNPHLTQDQIDVVLQRSLGVSKVLWLPHGLDCDDDTNGHVDNFCCFVRPGHVLLAWTDHEDDEDGDRDTGSGTMSNYKRCRAARECLQSQTDAKGRAIEITKLYLPSPRLRYTHEEAASIGRRQQQEAGAEEGSSSNNNNSNDDRESSLSGGAAAVDPTATAMIRYPDEIMAASYINFYIANGAILVPQFASSTGATSANKDNNDDEYDASIRETDRRALETLRPLFPDRTVVGVPSREILLGGGNIHCQTQQVPAVI
;
A
#
# COMPACT_ATOMS: atom_id res chain seq x y z
N GLU A 1 48.37 -23.67 2.28
CA GLU A 1 47.21 -23.03 2.95
C GLU A 1 46.84 -21.64 2.43
N ASN A 2 47.55 -21.00 1.49
CA ASN A 2 47.24 -19.60 1.10
C ASN A 2 46.89 -19.39 -0.38
N ASP A 3 45.81 -20.00 -0.88
CA ASP A 3 45.24 -19.65 -2.20
C ASP A 3 43.70 -19.44 -2.21
N ASN A 4 43.00 -19.68 -1.09
CA ASN A 4 41.53 -19.54 -1.03
C ASN A 4 41.02 -18.16 -0.54
N GLU A 5 41.91 -17.21 -0.24
CA GLU A 5 41.51 -15.86 0.20
C GLU A 5 41.30 -14.84 -0.94
N LYS A 6 41.56 -15.22 -2.20
CA LYS A 6 41.66 -14.25 -3.30
C LYS A 6 40.36 -13.91 -4.06
N ASN A 7 39.22 -14.54 -3.78
CA ASN A 7 37.96 -14.23 -4.47
C ASN A 7 36.77 -14.24 -3.49
N LYS A 8 36.72 -13.30 -2.55
CA LYS A 8 35.46 -13.04 -1.81
C LYS A 8 34.63 -12.06 -2.64
N THR A 9 33.44 -12.48 -3.06
CA THR A 9 32.47 -11.57 -3.66
C THR A 9 31.70 -10.90 -2.54
N GLU A 10 31.86 -9.58 -2.40
CA GLU A 10 31.09 -8.79 -1.46
C GLU A 10 29.77 -8.40 -2.12
N THR A 11 28.65 -8.71 -1.44
CA THR A 11 27.31 -8.32 -1.89
C THR A 11 26.84 -7.16 -1.04
N THR A 12 26.41 -6.08 -1.69
CA THR A 12 25.85 -4.90 -1.04
C THR A 12 24.47 -4.62 -1.60
N TYR A 13 23.62 -4.01 -0.77
CA TYR A 13 22.27 -3.62 -1.11
C TYR A 13 22.11 -2.12 -0.95
N ARG A 14 21.08 -1.57 -1.60
CA ARG A 14 20.59 -0.19 -1.39
C ARG A 14 19.10 -0.18 -1.66
N MET A 15 18.32 0.13 -0.62
CA MET A 15 16.93 0.55 -0.80
C MET A 15 16.95 2.01 -1.31
N PRO A 16 16.46 2.27 -2.54
CA PRO A 16 16.37 3.64 -3.05
C PRO A 16 15.33 4.44 -2.27
N ALA A 17 15.49 5.77 -2.26
CA ALA A 17 14.44 6.63 -1.72
C ALA A 17 13.18 6.58 -2.59
N GLU A 18 12.01 6.78 -1.98
CA GLU A 18 10.74 6.73 -2.72
C GLU A 18 10.56 7.86 -3.73
N TRP A 19 11.34 8.94 -3.65
CA TRP A 19 11.33 9.98 -4.69
C TRP A 19 12.27 9.68 -5.88
N GLU A 20 13.06 8.60 -5.83
CA GLU A 20 13.87 8.18 -6.98
C GLU A 20 12.96 7.71 -8.14
N PRO A 21 13.41 7.71 -9.40
CA PRO A 21 12.56 7.34 -10.52
C PRO A 21 12.01 5.91 -10.42
N HIS A 22 10.74 5.72 -10.80
CA HIS A 22 10.05 4.44 -10.81
C HIS A 22 9.80 3.90 -12.22
N SER A 23 9.85 2.59 -12.39
CA SER A 23 9.34 1.90 -13.59
C SER A 23 7.83 1.70 -13.53
N ALA A 24 7.29 1.41 -12.34
CA ALA A 24 5.88 1.12 -12.13
C ALA A 24 5.46 1.30 -10.66
N CYS A 25 4.15 1.37 -10.43
CA CYS A 25 3.50 1.23 -9.13
C CYS A 25 2.65 -0.04 -9.12
N LEU A 26 2.77 -0.85 -8.07
CA LEU A 26 1.93 -2.03 -7.82
C LEU A 26 0.80 -1.66 -6.86
N ILE A 27 -0.42 -2.14 -7.13
CA ILE A 27 -1.59 -1.97 -6.26
C ILE A 27 -2.28 -3.33 -6.15
N LEU A 28 -2.47 -3.84 -4.94
CA LEU A 28 -3.31 -5.01 -4.72
C LEU A 28 -4.78 -4.60 -4.70
N PHE A 29 -5.63 -5.38 -5.35
CA PHE A 29 -6.99 -4.95 -5.64
C PHE A 29 -8.00 -5.38 -4.56
N PRO A 30 -8.79 -4.46 -3.97
CA PRO A 30 -9.80 -4.74 -2.94
C PRO A 30 -10.72 -5.89 -3.31
N HIS A 31 -10.80 -6.91 -2.46
CA HIS A 31 -11.67 -8.06 -2.65
C HIS A 31 -12.19 -8.67 -1.34
N ASN A 32 -11.59 -8.35 -0.19
CA ASN A 32 -12.04 -8.85 1.11
C ASN A 32 -13.21 -7.99 1.64
N PRO A 33 -14.44 -8.51 1.70
CA PRO A 33 -15.60 -7.76 2.19
C PRO A 33 -15.61 -7.59 3.72
N ASP A 34 -14.75 -8.31 4.45
CA ASP A 34 -14.59 -8.10 5.89
C ASP A 34 -13.72 -6.86 6.15
N THR A 35 -12.78 -6.53 5.25
CA THR A 35 -11.94 -5.33 5.36
C THR A 35 -12.61 -4.10 4.72
N PHE A 36 -13.25 -4.27 3.56
CA PHE A 36 -13.72 -3.15 2.74
C PHE A 36 -15.20 -3.22 2.39
N ARG A 37 -15.82 -2.03 2.24
CA ARG A 37 -16.98 -1.87 1.34
C ARG A 37 -16.51 -1.95 -0.11
N VAL A 38 -16.28 -3.18 -0.58
CA VAL A 38 -15.53 -3.48 -1.82
C VAL A 38 -15.96 -2.61 -3.00
N ASP A 39 -17.26 -2.50 -3.30
CA ASP A 39 -17.75 -1.71 -4.44
C ASP A 39 -17.29 -0.25 -4.41
N LYS A 40 -17.26 0.37 -3.22
CA LYS A 40 -16.86 1.77 -3.05
C LYS A 40 -15.33 1.91 -3.00
N ALA A 41 -14.63 1.01 -2.30
CA ALA A 41 -13.17 1.00 -2.26
C ALA A 41 -12.55 0.84 -3.66
N VAL A 42 -13.19 0.05 -4.53
CA VAL A 42 -12.81 -0.11 -5.93
C VAL A 42 -12.85 1.22 -6.70
N GLU A 43 -13.82 2.08 -6.46
CA GLU A 43 -13.90 3.40 -7.11
C GLU A 43 -12.72 4.31 -6.72
N GLU A 44 -12.33 4.30 -5.44
CA GLU A 44 -11.18 5.06 -4.95
C GLU A 44 -9.85 4.51 -5.49
N ILE A 45 -9.70 3.19 -5.57
CA ILE A 45 -8.52 2.56 -6.19
C ILE A 45 -8.45 2.89 -7.68
N ILE A 46 -9.57 2.96 -8.39
CA ILE A 46 -9.61 3.42 -9.79
C ILE A 46 -9.15 4.86 -9.90
N ALA A 47 -9.61 5.75 -9.03
CA ALA A 47 -9.18 7.15 -9.01
C ALA A 47 -7.67 7.26 -8.74
N LEU A 48 -7.15 6.48 -7.79
CA LEU A 48 -5.73 6.40 -7.48
C LEU A 48 -4.90 5.91 -8.67
N ALA A 49 -5.24 4.75 -9.25
CA ALA A 49 -4.55 4.18 -10.39
C ALA A 49 -4.56 5.13 -11.61
N THR A 50 -5.69 5.80 -11.84
CA THR A 50 -5.85 6.81 -12.89
C THR A 50 -4.90 7.98 -12.66
N ALA A 51 -4.81 8.49 -11.44
CA ALA A 51 -3.95 9.62 -11.10
C ALA A 51 -2.46 9.26 -11.24
N ILE A 52 -2.06 8.05 -10.84
CA ILE A 52 -0.69 7.53 -11.01
C ILE A 52 -0.34 7.40 -12.51
N ALA A 53 -1.23 6.82 -13.32
CA ALA A 53 -0.97 6.62 -14.74
C ALA A 53 -0.92 7.92 -15.56
N THR A 54 -1.70 8.94 -15.17
CA THR A 54 -1.83 10.20 -15.92
C THR A 54 -0.86 11.28 -15.43
N VAL A 55 -1.00 11.69 -14.18
CA VAL A 55 -0.22 12.78 -13.59
C VAL A 55 1.06 12.25 -12.96
N GLY A 56 0.97 11.08 -12.32
CA GLY A 56 2.12 10.36 -11.76
C GLY A 56 3.10 9.85 -12.81
N LYS A 57 2.67 9.67 -14.07
CA LYS A 57 3.51 9.21 -15.20
C LYS A 57 4.23 7.89 -14.92
N GLU A 58 3.52 6.93 -14.34
CA GLU A 58 4.03 5.59 -14.02
C GLU A 58 3.13 4.51 -14.58
N ALA A 59 3.73 3.40 -15.03
CA ALA A 59 2.93 2.22 -15.30
C ALA A 59 2.28 1.73 -14.00
N VAL A 60 1.04 1.26 -14.06
CA VAL A 60 0.33 0.71 -12.90
C VAL A 60 0.07 -0.77 -13.12
N TYR A 61 0.38 -1.60 -12.13
CA TYR A 61 -0.02 -3.00 -12.10
C TYR A 61 -1.08 -3.20 -11.02
N LEU A 62 -2.32 -3.43 -11.46
CA LEU A 62 -3.42 -3.86 -10.60
C LEU A 62 -3.31 -5.37 -10.40
N LEU A 63 -2.94 -5.76 -9.19
CA LEU A 63 -2.71 -7.14 -8.77
C LEU A 63 -3.99 -7.70 -8.15
N CYS A 64 -4.67 -8.58 -8.86
CA CYS A 64 -5.97 -9.11 -8.45
C CYS A 64 -5.83 -10.51 -7.87
N ASN A 65 -6.57 -10.76 -6.78
CA ASN A 65 -6.55 -12.05 -6.08
C ASN A 65 -6.84 -13.21 -7.05
N ASN A 66 -5.95 -14.18 -7.09
CA ASN A 66 -6.18 -15.46 -7.74
C ASN A 66 -6.50 -16.52 -6.70
N ASP A 67 -7.77 -16.89 -6.55
CA ASP A 67 -8.21 -17.90 -5.59
C ASP A 67 -7.76 -19.34 -5.93
N GLY A 68 -7.04 -19.54 -7.04
CA GLY A 68 -6.59 -20.86 -7.48
C GLY A 68 -7.71 -21.79 -7.93
N ASN A 69 -8.97 -21.35 -7.85
CA ASN A 69 -10.13 -22.06 -8.35
C ASN A 69 -10.34 -21.64 -9.81
N HIS A 70 -9.90 -22.47 -10.76
CA HIS A 70 -9.97 -22.21 -12.21
C HIS A 70 -11.38 -21.90 -12.78
N ASN A 71 -12.44 -21.97 -11.95
CA ASN A 71 -13.82 -21.67 -12.31
C ASN A 71 -14.34 -20.31 -11.78
N ASN A 72 -13.64 -19.65 -10.85
CA ASN A 72 -14.00 -18.31 -10.38
C ASN A 72 -12.95 -17.32 -10.86
N ASP A 73 -13.21 -16.81 -12.05
CA ASP A 73 -12.26 -15.97 -12.75
C ASP A 73 -12.34 -14.51 -12.27
N ASN A 74 -11.66 -14.21 -11.17
CA ASN A 74 -11.38 -12.82 -10.76
C ASN A 74 -10.58 -12.05 -11.84
N SER A 75 -10.17 -12.68 -12.97
CA SER A 75 -9.66 -11.96 -14.12
C SER A 75 -10.70 -11.10 -14.82
N GLU A 76 -11.97 -11.50 -14.85
CA GLU A 76 -13.01 -10.72 -15.52
C GLU A 76 -13.30 -9.42 -14.78
N GLU A 77 -13.36 -9.43 -13.44
CA GLU A 77 -13.59 -8.20 -12.67
C GLU A 77 -12.38 -7.26 -12.78
N ALA A 78 -11.18 -7.82 -12.75
CA ALA A 78 -9.96 -7.07 -12.99
C ALA A 78 -9.95 -6.43 -14.39
N LEU A 79 -10.31 -7.19 -15.44
CA LEU A 79 -10.45 -6.73 -16.82
C LEU A 79 -11.52 -5.65 -16.94
N ARG A 80 -12.71 -5.84 -16.35
CA ARG A 80 -13.79 -4.84 -16.30
C ARG A 80 -13.34 -3.56 -15.62
N VAL A 81 -12.55 -3.66 -14.56
CA VAL A 81 -11.99 -2.50 -13.85
C VAL A 81 -10.98 -1.76 -14.73
N ALA A 82 -10.01 -2.44 -15.35
CA ALA A 82 -9.07 -1.75 -16.23
C ALA A 82 -9.75 -1.21 -17.49
N GLU A 83 -10.73 -1.90 -18.04
CA GLU A 83 -11.59 -1.40 -19.11
C GLU A 83 -12.35 -0.16 -18.66
N ARG A 84 -12.93 -0.15 -17.46
CA ARG A 84 -13.60 1.04 -16.88
C ARG A 84 -12.64 2.21 -16.71
N VAL A 85 -11.43 1.97 -16.20
CA VAL A 85 -10.38 3.01 -16.09
C VAL A 85 -10.02 3.55 -17.48
N ARG A 86 -9.74 2.66 -18.44
CA ARG A 86 -9.41 3.05 -19.82
C ARG A 86 -10.55 3.80 -20.48
N LEU A 87 -11.80 3.38 -20.27
CA LEU A 87 -12.99 4.07 -20.77
C LEU A 87 -13.13 5.45 -20.16
N GLN A 88 -12.95 5.59 -18.84
CA GLN A 88 -12.99 6.88 -18.15
C GLN A 88 -11.91 7.83 -18.66
N LEU A 89 -10.70 7.32 -18.90
CA LEU A 89 -9.60 8.06 -19.53
C LEU A 89 -9.91 8.49 -20.97
N ARG A 90 -10.50 7.60 -21.79
CA ARG A 90 -10.97 7.92 -23.15
C ARG A 90 -12.06 9.00 -23.12
N GLN A 91 -13.02 8.89 -22.20
CA GLN A 91 -14.10 9.88 -22.03
C GLN A 91 -13.56 11.25 -21.62
N GLN A 92 -12.46 11.29 -20.86
CA GLN A 92 -11.75 12.52 -20.50
C GLN A 92 -10.83 13.05 -21.63
N GLY A 93 -10.79 12.38 -22.79
CA GLY A 93 -9.97 12.78 -23.94
C GLY A 93 -8.47 12.52 -23.76
N LEU A 94 -8.10 11.71 -22.78
CA LEU A 94 -6.70 11.43 -22.41
C LEU A 94 -6.11 10.21 -23.14
N LEU A 95 -6.95 9.40 -23.80
CA LEU A 95 -6.53 8.29 -24.64
C LEU A 95 -7.05 8.47 -26.06
N LEU A 96 -6.24 8.11 -27.06
CA LEU A 96 -6.70 8.02 -28.44
C LEU A 96 -7.80 6.94 -28.56
N PRO A 97 -8.79 7.11 -29.46
CA PRO A 97 -9.77 6.05 -29.74
C PRO A 97 -9.05 4.77 -30.18
N GLU A 98 -9.61 3.61 -29.84
CA GLU A 98 -9.17 2.32 -30.40
C GLU A 98 -9.08 2.43 -31.92
N GLN A 99 -7.98 1.94 -32.50
CA GLN A 99 -8.01 1.62 -33.92
C GLN A 99 -9.05 0.51 -34.08
N GLN A 100 -10.23 0.86 -34.60
CA GLN A 100 -11.17 -0.13 -35.10
C GLN A 100 -10.41 -0.95 -36.14
N ASP A 101 -10.25 -2.25 -35.89
CA ASP A 101 -9.89 -3.19 -36.94
C ASP A 101 -10.80 -2.92 -38.14
N HIS A 102 -10.18 -2.60 -39.28
CA HIS A 102 -10.89 -2.42 -40.53
C HIS A 102 -11.73 -3.68 -40.81
N PRO A 103 -13.04 -3.56 -41.08
CA PRO A 103 -13.77 -4.68 -41.62
C PRO A 103 -13.19 -5.02 -43.00
N THR A 104 -12.91 -6.32 -43.15
CA THR A 104 -12.49 -7.03 -44.36
C THR A 104 -13.00 -6.43 -45.66
N ASP A 105 -12.07 -6.32 -46.62
CA ASP A 105 -12.26 -6.15 -48.07
C ASP A 105 -13.72 -6.19 -48.56
N VAL A 106 -14.23 -5.03 -48.94
CA VAL A 106 -15.23 -4.94 -50.00
C VAL A 106 -14.70 -3.91 -50.99
N ASP A 107 -14.21 -4.41 -52.12
CA ASP A 107 -13.88 -3.64 -53.31
C ASP A 107 -15.08 -2.76 -53.71
N VAL A 108 -14.92 -1.45 -53.57
CA VAL A 108 -15.71 -0.48 -54.35
C VAL A 108 -14.78 0.63 -54.80
N ASP A 109 -14.39 0.56 -56.08
CA ASP A 109 -13.80 1.65 -56.83
C ASP A 109 -14.67 2.91 -56.74
N VAL A 110 -14.15 3.99 -56.15
CA VAL A 110 -14.50 5.36 -56.56
C VAL A 110 -13.27 6.26 -56.47
N ASP A 111 -12.93 6.78 -57.63
CA ASP A 111 -11.85 7.71 -57.90
C ASP A 111 -12.30 9.17 -57.59
N VAL A 112 -11.34 9.95 -57.06
CA VAL A 112 -11.11 11.40 -57.31
C VAL A 112 -11.57 12.48 -56.28
N ASP A 113 -10.52 13.23 -55.91
CA ASP A 113 -10.32 14.65 -55.56
C ASP A 113 -10.34 15.18 -54.12
N VAL A 114 -9.20 15.84 -53.84
CA VAL A 114 -8.71 16.48 -52.63
C VAL A 114 -9.13 17.95 -52.63
N GLU A 115 -9.69 18.44 -51.52
CA GLU A 115 -9.49 19.83 -51.11
C GLU A 115 -8.99 19.89 -49.67
N ALA A 116 -7.79 20.46 -49.54
CA ALA A 116 -7.10 20.71 -48.30
C ALA A 116 -7.80 21.82 -47.49
N SER A 117 -8.13 21.53 -46.23
CA SER A 117 -8.28 22.57 -45.22
C SER A 117 -7.29 22.31 -44.10
N THR A 118 -6.27 23.16 -44.06
CA THR A 118 -5.27 23.26 -43.00
C THR A 118 -5.95 23.68 -41.70
N SER A 119 -6.01 22.78 -40.72
CA SER A 119 -6.09 23.15 -39.31
C SER A 119 -4.99 22.42 -38.55
N THR A 120 -3.95 23.16 -38.19
CA THR A 120 -2.91 22.70 -37.28
C THR A 120 -3.47 22.75 -35.85
N ASN A 121 -4.21 21.73 -35.46
CA ASN A 121 -4.42 21.45 -34.04
C ASN A 121 -3.21 20.63 -33.57
N ALA A 122 -2.26 21.32 -32.95
CA ALA A 122 -1.27 20.68 -32.11
C ALA A 122 -2.00 20.15 -30.86
N SER A 123 -2.67 19.00 -31.00
CA SER A 123 -3.18 18.25 -29.87
C SER A 123 -1.98 17.72 -29.10
N THR A 124 -1.67 18.35 -27.97
CA THR A 124 -0.79 17.77 -26.95
C THR A 124 -1.46 16.50 -26.44
N SER A 125 -1.19 15.38 -27.12
CA SER A 125 -1.53 14.03 -26.66
C SER A 125 -0.95 13.87 -25.25
N THR A 126 -1.80 13.84 -24.24
CA THR A 126 -1.38 13.47 -22.88
C THR A 126 -1.05 11.98 -22.93
N ILE A 127 0.24 11.66 -22.95
CA ILE A 127 0.70 10.28 -22.91
C ILE A 127 0.33 9.72 -21.52
N VAL A 128 -0.66 8.84 -21.49
CA VAL A 128 -1.03 8.08 -20.29
C VAL A 128 -0.12 6.86 -20.20
N SER A 129 0.47 6.64 -19.03
CA SER A 129 1.23 5.43 -18.76
C SER A 129 0.33 4.18 -18.74
N PRO A 130 0.85 3.00 -19.09
CA PRO A 130 0.03 1.80 -19.19
C PRO A 130 -0.52 1.37 -17.82
N ILE A 131 -1.75 0.88 -17.81
CA ILE A 131 -2.34 0.18 -16.67
C ILE A 131 -2.51 -1.29 -17.06
N CYS A 132 -1.80 -2.14 -16.35
CA CYS A 132 -1.74 -3.58 -16.54
C CYS A 132 -2.49 -4.30 -15.41
N ILE A 133 -3.09 -5.43 -15.74
CA ILE A 133 -3.72 -6.33 -14.76
C ILE A 133 -2.88 -7.59 -14.67
N ALA A 134 -2.58 -8.03 -13.46
CA ALA A 134 -1.95 -9.32 -13.23
C ALA A 134 -2.61 -10.08 -12.07
N ALA A 135 -2.52 -11.41 -12.11
CA ALA A 135 -2.96 -12.24 -11.00
C ALA A 135 -1.88 -12.30 -9.90
N CYS A 136 -2.29 -12.16 -8.65
CA CYS A 136 -1.43 -12.32 -7.48
C CYS A 136 -2.24 -13.03 -6.38
N PRO A 137 -1.69 -14.05 -5.68
CA PRO A 137 -2.41 -14.68 -4.58
C PRO A 137 -2.49 -13.72 -3.40
N SER A 138 -3.68 -13.40 -2.89
CA SER A 138 -3.82 -12.48 -1.76
C SER A 138 -4.97 -12.86 -0.83
N ASN A 139 -4.80 -12.61 0.46
CA ASN A 139 -5.84 -12.69 1.48
C ASN A 139 -6.48 -11.31 1.71
N ASP A 140 -5.68 -10.24 1.69
CA ASP A 140 -6.12 -8.86 1.71
C ASP A 140 -5.25 -8.01 0.75
N THR A 141 -5.32 -6.67 0.79
CA THR A 141 -4.87 -5.84 -0.37
C THR A 141 -3.84 -4.77 -0.06
N TRP A 142 -3.01 -5.00 0.95
CA TRP A 142 -2.02 -4.04 1.42
C TRP A 142 -0.67 -4.25 0.72
N ALA A 143 -0.53 -3.71 -0.50
CA ALA A 143 0.64 -3.95 -1.33
C ALA A 143 1.93 -3.46 -0.69
N ARG A 144 1.89 -2.34 0.03
CA ARG A 144 3.03 -1.78 0.76
C ARG A 144 3.70 -2.78 1.70
N ASP A 145 2.88 -3.60 2.34
CA ASP A 145 3.30 -4.42 3.46
C ASP A 145 3.58 -5.87 3.06
N THR A 146 3.05 -6.30 1.92
CA THR A 146 3.09 -7.70 1.45
C THR A 146 3.86 -7.88 0.14
N ALA A 147 3.97 -6.83 -0.67
CA ALA A 147 4.82 -6.84 -1.85
C ALA A 147 6.30 -6.67 -1.45
N PRO A 148 7.25 -7.00 -2.34
CA PRO A 148 8.65 -6.95 -2.00
C PRO A 148 9.12 -5.52 -1.76
N THR A 149 9.97 -5.33 -0.76
CA THR A 149 10.79 -4.10 -0.68
C THR A 149 11.91 -4.20 -1.71
N PHE A 150 11.84 -3.38 -2.76
CA PHE A 150 12.84 -3.43 -3.82
C PHE A 150 14.18 -2.78 -3.42
N VAL A 151 15.27 -3.45 -3.75
CA VAL A 151 16.64 -2.97 -3.51
C VAL A 151 17.53 -3.20 -4.73
N PHE A 152 18.53 -2.34 -4.89
CA PHE A 152 19.61 -2.55 -5.84
C PHE A 152 20.71 -3.40 -5.20
N ARG A 153 20.98 -4.55 -5.80
CA ARG A 153 22.06 -5.45 -5.41
C ARG A 153 23.29 -5.22 -6.28
N SER A 154 24.44 -5.00 -5.63
CA SER A 154 25.75 -4.98 -6.28
C SER A 154 26.61 -6.14 -5.78
N ARG A 155 27.33 -6.80 -6.69
CA ARG A 155 28.29 -7.87 -6.39
C ARG A 155 29.65 -7.43 -6.92
N CYS A 156 30.57 -7.12 -6.02
CA CYS A 156 31.93 -6.75 -6.40
C CYS A 156 32.89 -7.85 -5.95
N SER A 157 33.83 -8.25 -6.81
CA SER A 157 34.93 -9.09 -6.35
C SER A 157 35.95 -8.24 -5.59
N THR A 158 36.55 -8.81 -4.54
CA THR A 158 37.60 -8.15 -3.76
C THR A 158 38.76 -7.69 -4.67
N GLY A 159 38.90 -6.38 -4.87
CA GLY A 159 39.98 -5.76 -5.65
C GLY A 159 39.59 -5.15 -6.99
N GLU A 160 38.33 -5.28 -7.43
CA GLU A 160 37.81 -4.59 -8.62
C GLU A 160 37.58 -3.09 -8.36
N LYS A 161 37.94 -2.25 -9.34
CA LYS A 161 37.63 -0.82 -9.31
C LYS A 161 36.12 -0.63 -9.49
N LYS A 162 35.50 0.35 -8.79
CA LYS A 162 34.06 0.68 -8.92
C LYS A 162 33.58 0.85 -10.37
N GLU A 163 34.46 1.30 -11.26
CA GLU A 163 34.19 1.51 -12.70
C GLU A 163 34.04 0.20 -13.50
N GLN A 164 34.42 -0.95 -12.93
CA GLN A 164 34.31 -2.30 -13.51
C GLN A 164 33.26 -3.16 -12.81
N ALA A 165 32.55 -2.60 -11.82
CA ALA A 165 31.50 -3.33 -11.11
C ALA A 165 30.34 -3.66 -12.07
N PRO A 166 29.74 -4.86 -11.98
CA PRO A 166 28.58 -5.21 -12.79
C PRO A 166 27.42 -4.24 -12.51
N PRO A 167 26.50 -4.06 -13.48
CA PRO A 167 25.32 -3.23 -13.29
C PRO A 167 24.52 -3.71 -12.07
N GLN A 168 23.94 -2.76 -11.34
CA GLN A 168 23.11 -3.08 -10.19
C GLN A 168 21.88 -3.88 -10.64
N GLU A 169 21.58 -4.96 -9.91
CA GLU A 169 20.42 -5.79 -10.16
C GLU A 169 19.27 -5.33 -9.24
N LEU A 170 18.11 -5.02 -9.81
CA LEU A 170 16.90 -4.83 -9.02
C LEU A 170 16.41 -6.18 -8.51
N ILE A 171 16.24 -6.31 -7.21
CA ILE A 171 15.66 -7.51 -6.57
C ILE A 171 14.61 -7.10 -5.55
N GLY A 172 13.71 -8.03 -5.19
CA GLY A 172 12.81 -7.84 -4.06
C GLY A 172 13.36 -8.46 -2.78
N LEU A 173 13.15 -7.81 -1.64
CA LEU A 173 13.25 -8.44 -0.33
C LEU A 173 11.89 -9.00 0.04
N ASP A 174 11.90 -10.27 0.44
CA ASP A 174 10.71 -11.04 0.84
C ASP A 174 10.77 -11.21 2.36
N TRP A 175 10.02 -10.36 3.06
CA TRP A 175 9.92 -10.37 4.52
C TRP A 175 8.96 -11.47 4.97
N ASN A 176 9.13 -11.93 6.21
CA ASN A 176 8.06 -12.71 6.81
C ASN A 176 6.89 -11.77 7.12
N PHE A 177 5.67 -12.20 6.80
CA PHE A 177 4.44 -11.45 7.03
C PHE A 177 3.49 -12.28 7.88
N ASN A 178 2.89 -11.65 8.89
CA ASN A 178 1.96 -12.32 9.82
C ASN A 178 0.64 -11.56 9.99
N ALA A 179 0.26 -10.70 9.04
CA ALA A 179 -0.89 -9.80 9.17
C ALA A 179 -0.85 -8.95 10.44
N TYR A 180 0.31 -8.32 10.67
CA TYR A 180 0.52 -7.30 11.70
C TYR A 180 0.36 -7.77 13.15
N GLY A 181 0.40 -9.08 13.40
CA GLY A 181 0.28 -9.60 14.76
C GLY A 181 -0.09 -11.08 14.91
N GLY A 182 -0.25 -11.80 13.79
CA GLY A 182 -0.61 -13.20 13.79
C GLY A 182 -2.09 -13.43 14.12
N PRO A 183 -2.47 -14.67 14.49
CA PRO A 183 -3.88 -15.05 14.64
C PRO A 183 -4.61 -14.40 15.82
N GLU A 184 -3.88 -13.87 16.81
CA GLU A 184 -4.47 -13.33 18.05
C GLU A 184 -4.64 -11.81 18.02
N GLU A 185 -3.64 -11.09 17.51
CA GLU A 185 -3.58 -9.62 17.54
C GLU A 185 -3.51 -8.98 16.14
N GLY A 186 -3.41 -9.78 15.08
CA GLY A 186 -3.29 -9.27 13.73
C GLY A 186 -4.57 -8.61 13.21
N ALA A 187 -4.43 -7.70 12.24
CA ALA A 187 -5.55 -6.99 11.64
C ALA A 187 -6.51 -7.94 10.88
N TYR A 188 -6.00 -9.09 10.42
CA TYR A 188 -6.81 -10.17 9.85
C TYR A 188 -6.10 -11.52 9.92
N TRP A 189 -6.86 -12.62 9.78
CA TRP A 189 -6.29 -13.96 9.70
C TRP A 189 -7.21 -14.93 8.93
N PRO A 190 -6.69 -15.90 8.15
CA PRO A 190 -5.28 -16.21 7.87
C PRO A 190 -4.63 -15.30 6.79
N CYS A 191 -3.29 -15.23 6.79
CA CYS A 191 -2.50 -14.41 5.85
C CYS A 191 -1.56 -15.24 4.93
N ALA A 192 -1.84 -16.53 4.78
CA ALA A 192 -0.94 -17.47 4.10
C ALA A 192 -0.69 -17.13 2.62
N LYS A 193 -1.68 -16.56 1.91
CA LYS A 193 -1.52 -16.09 0.52
C LYS A 193 -0.68 -14.81 0.48
N ASP A 194 -0.85 -13.90 1.43
CA ASP A 194 -0.09 -12.65 1.47
C ASP A 194 1.41 -12.86 1.62
N GLN A 195 1.81 -13.87 2.41
CA GLN A 195 3.21 -14.29 2.51
C GLN A 195 3.82 -14.72 1.15
N LEU A 196 2.99 -15.13 0.18
CA LEU A 196 3.44 -15.56 -1.15
C LEU A 196 3.56 -14.39 -2.14
N ILE A 197 3.02 -13.20 -1.82
CA ILE A 197 2.91 -12.06 -2.75
C ILE A 197 4.30 -11.63 -3.23
N ALA A 198 5.25 -11.44 -2.32
CA ALA A 198 6.60 -11.02 -2.69
C ALA A 198 7.30 -12.02 -3.62
N GLY A 199 7.21 -13.31 -3.31
CA GLY A 199 7.73 -14.39 -4.16
C GLY A 199 7.06 -14.46 -5.53
N ALA A 200 5.73 -14.32 -5.60
CA ALA A 200 4.96 -14.34 -6.84
C ALA A 200 5.34 -13.16 -7.76
N ILE A 201 5.44 -11.95 -7.19
CA ILE A 201 5.82 -10.71 -7.89
C ILE A 201 7.24 -10.78 -8.45
N CYS A 202 8.19 -11.30 -7.67
CA CYS A 202 9.59 -11.40 -8.06
C CYS A 202 9.90 -12.59 -8.98
N SER A 203 8.95 -13.48 -9.20
CA SER A 203 9.11 -14.69 -10.03
C SER A 203 8.40 -14.56 -11.38
N GLY A 204 8.38 -15.67 -12.13
CA GLY A 204 7.62 -15.75 -13.39
C GLY A 204 6.12 -15.97 -13.22
N GLU A 205 5.62 -16.11 -11.98
CA GLU A 205 4.26 -16.58 -11.69
C GLU A 205 3.19 -15.49 -11.86
N THR A 206 3.51 -14.24 -11.48
CA THR A 206 2.63 -13.10 -11.76
C THR A 206 2.71 -12.74 -13.24
N THR A 207 1.66 -13.11 -13.97
CA THR A 207 1.54 -12.85 -15.40
C THR A 207 0.47 -11.80 -15.69
N ALA A 208 0.79 -10.86 -16.58
CA ALA A 208 -0.18 -9.90 -17.08
C ALA A 208 -1.24 -10.63 -17.90
N LYS A 209 -2.52 -10.43 -17.54
CA LYS A 209 -3.66 -11.09 -18.20
C LYS A 209 -4.12 -10.35 -19.46
N ASP A 210 -3.73 -9.09 -19.62
CA ASP A 210 -3.98 -8.31 -20.82
C ASP A 210 -2.68 -8.04 -21.58
N ALA A 211 -2.42 -8.87 -22.59
CA ALA A 211 -1.22 -8.80 -23.42
C ALA A 211 -1.24 -7.62 -24.41
N THR A 212 -2.35 -6.88 -24.55
CA THR A 212 -2.50 -5.86 -25.60
C THR A 212 -1.81 -4.53 -25.26
N THR A 213 -1.29 -4.34 -24.05
CA THR A 213 -0.72 -3.07 -23.58
C THR A 213 0.59 -3.20 -22.80
N LEU A 214 1.29 -4.34 -22.89
CA LEU A 214 2.61 -4.46 -22.27
C LEU A 214 3.60 -3.49 -22.93
N PRO A 215 4.27 -2.60 -22.18
CA PRO A 215 5.15 -1.61 -22.75
C PRO A 215 6.42 -2.21 -23.38
N TYR A 216 6.80 -3.45 -23.06
CA TYR A 216 8.02 -4.09 -23.58
C TYR A 216 7.92 -5.62 -23.69
N ASN A 217 8.02 -6.11 -24.94
CA ASN A 217 8.17 -7.51 -25.37
C ASN A 217 7.02 -8.48 -25.02
N ASN A 218 6.81 -9.49 -25.89
CA ASN A 218 5.80 -10.56 -25.77
C ASN A 218 6.03 -11.53 -24.57
N GLU A 219 6.53 -11.02 -23.44
CA GLU A 219 6.77 -11.78 -22.22
C GLU A 219 5.71 -11.40 -21.18
N ASN A 220 4.76 -12.30 -20.90
CA ASN A 220 3.68 -12.04 -19.95
C ASN A 220 4.14 -11.91 -18.48
N SER A 221 5.42 -12.15 -18.16
CA SER A 221 5.93 -12.10 -16.79
C SER A 221 6.19 -10.66 -16.33
N MET A 222 5.56 -10.27 -15.22
CA MET A 222 5.76 -8.96 -14.61
C MET A 222 7.22 -8.74 -14.18
N ALA A 223 7.85 -9.72 -13.53
CA ALA A 223 9.24 -9.62 -13.10
C ALA A 223 10.20 -9.30 -14.26
N LYS A 224 10.01 -9.93 -15.43
CA LYS A 224 10.84 -9.68 -16.60
C LYS A 224 10.59 -8.30 -17.21
N SER A 225 9.34 -7.91 -17.40
CA SER A 225 8.98 -6.58 -17.94
C SER A 225 9.48 -5.43 -17.06
N LEU A 226 9.58 -5.65 -15.75
CA LEU A 226 10.10 -4.66 -14.78
C LEU A 226 11.58 -4.87 -14.41
N SER A 227 12.31 -5.73 -15.13
CA SER A 227 13.73 -6.03 -14.89
C SER A 227 14.08 -6.51 -13.46
N ILE A 228 13.13 -7.13 -12.77
CA ILE A 228 13.29 -7.71 -11.44
C ILE A 228 14.05 -9.04 -11.55
N ARG A 229 15.15 -9.19 -10.81
CA ARG A 229 16.09 -10.32 -10.84
C ARG A 229 15.91 -11.27 -9.64
N GLY A 230 14.66 -11.60 -9.35
CA GLY A 230 14.27 -12.50 -8.25
C GLY A 230 14.13 -11.79 -6.89
N SER A 231 13.95 -12.60 -5.84
CA SER A 231 13.84 -12.13 -4.46
C SER A 231 14.89 -12.75 -3.54
N VAL A 232 15.06 -12.14 -2.37
CA VAL A 232 15.84 -12.68 -1.24
C VAL A 232 14.94 -12.70 -0.01
N SER A 233 14.73 -13.89 0.56
CA SER A 233 14.00 -14.02 1.82
C SER A 233 14.83 -13.47 2.97
N VAL A 234 14.20 -12.65 3.81
CA VAL A 234 14.77 -12.10 5.03
C VAL A 234 13.91 -12.58 6.20
N PRO A 235 14.45 -13.41 7.11
CA PRO A 235 13.67 -14.04 8.18
C PRO A 235 13.44 -13.07 9.34
N LEU A 236 12.79 -11.95 9.04
CA LEU A 236 12.35 -10.90 9.96
C LEU A 236 10.88 -10.64 9.64
N ILE A 237 10.03 -10.64 10.67
CA ILE A 237 8.64 -10.18 10.49
C ILE A 237 8.70 -8.67 10.32
N LEU A 238 8.41 -8.18 9.12
CA LEU A 238 8.50 -6.76 8.78
C LEU A 238 7.58 -6.44 7.62
N GLU A 239 6.95 -5.28 7.72
CA GLU A 239 6.08 -4.71 6.69
C GLU A 239 6.74 -3.47 6.08
N GLY A 240 6.56 -3.23 4.78
CA GLY A 240 7.18 -2.10 4.09
C GLY A 240 6.76 -0.74 4.66
N GLY A 241 5.52 -0.59 5.14
CA GLY A 241 5.01 0.63 5.77
C GLY A 241 5.61 0.94 7.14
N ALA A 242 6.26 -0.05 7.77
CA ALA A 242 6.96 0.12 9.04
C ALA A 242 8.33 0.83 8.89
N ILE A 243 8.82 1.02 7.66
CA ILE A 243 10.13 1.61 7.37
C ILE A 243 10.07 2.66 6.25
N HIS A 244 10.94 3.68 6.34
CA HIS A 244 11.13 4.66 5.26
C HIS A 244 12.61 5.01 5.13
N THR A 245 13.15 5.12 3.91
CA THR A 245 14.57 5.46 3.68
C THR A 245 14.72 6.83 3.03
N ASP A 246 15.85 7.50 3.30
CA ASP A 246 16.27 8.70 2.56
C ASP A 246 17.09 8.37 1.30
N GLY A 247 17.35 7.08 1.06
CA GLY A 247 18.25 6.59 0.02
C GLY A 247 19.73 6.88 0.31
N ASP A 248 20.09 7.78 1.22
CA ASP A 248 21.47 8.17 1.54
C ASP A 248 22.07 7.41 2.72
N GLY A 249 21.43 6.31 3.10
CA GLY A 249 21.88 5.38 4.15
C GLY A 249 21.19 5.60 5.49
N THR A 250 20.14 6.41 5.54
CA THR A 250 19.31 6.62 6.73
C THR A 250 17.97 5.93 6.56
N LEU A 251 17.61 5.10 7.54
CA LEU A 251 16.27 4.55 7.68
C LEU A 251 15.53 5.26 8.81
N LEU A 252 14.22 5.34 8.71
CA LEU A 252 13.29 5.84 9.71
C LEU A 252 12.27 4.73 10.01
N THR A 253 11.97 4.52 11.28
CA THR A 253 10.99 3.53 11.76
C THR A 253 10.46 3.91 13.15
N THR A 254 9.51 3.16 13.69
CA THR A 254 8.98 3.34 15.05
C THR A 254 9.39 2.19 15.96
N ARG A 255 9.68 2.49 17.23
CA ARG A 255 9.93 1.48 18.27
C ARG A 255 8.66 0.72 18.61
N GLU A 256 7.53 1.42 18.63
CA GLU A 256 6.21 0.85 18.93
C GLU A 256 5.86 -0.32 18.00
N CYS A 257 6.20 -0.24 16.71
CA CYS A 257 5.96 -1.31 15.74
C CYS A 257 7.03 -2.41 15.81
N LEU A 258 8.29 -2.12 15.44
CA LEU A 258 9.27 -3.20 15.22
C LEU A 258 9.74 -3.92 16.50
N LEU A 259 9.53 -3.30 17.68
CA LEU A 259 9.79 -3.93 18.98
C LEU A 259 8.51 -4.47 19.65
N HIS A 260 7.37 -4.43 18.96
CA HIS A 260 6.13 -5.01 19.46
C HIS A 260 6.28 -6.52 19.67
N SER A 261 5.63 -7.06 20.70
CA SER A 261 5.74 -8.48 21.06
C SER A 261 5.20 -9.43 20.00
N ASN A 262 4.30 -8.95 19.13
CA ASN A 262 3.70 -9.73 18.04
C ASN A 262 4.53 -9.71 16.73
N ARG A 263 5.65 -8.97 16.69
CA ARG A 263 6.61 -8.99 15.59
C ARG A 263 7.74 -9.96 15.90
N ASN A 264 8.88 -9.44 16.37
CA ASN A 264 10.10 -10.21 16.59
C ASN A 264 10.50 -10.20 18.07
N PRO A 265 9.70 -10.78 19.00
CA PRO A 265 9.94 -10.67 20.45
C PRO A 265 11.25 -11.31 20.92
N HIS A 266 11.87 -12.12 20.07
CA HIS A 266 13.12 -12.80 20.31
C HIS A 266 14.35 -11.98 19.88
N LEU A 267 14.17 -10.82 19.24
CA LEU A 267 15.25 -9.94 18.79
C LEU A 267 15.31 -8.66 19.61
N THR A 268 16.52 -8.19 19.91
CA THR A 268 16.75 -6.85 20.45
C THR A 268 16.76 -5.81 19.33
N GLN A 269 16.61 -4.53 19.68
CA GLN A 269 16.73 -3.44 18.72
C GLN A 269 18.06 -3.48 17.96
N ASP A 270 19.19 -3.71 18.64
CA ASP A 270 20.51 -3.81 18.00
C ASP A 270 20.59 -4.96 16.98
N GLN A 271 19.89 -6.07 17.24
CA GLN A 271 19.84 -7.20 16.32
C GLN A 271 18.98 -6.87 15.08
N ILE A 272 17.86 -6.17 15.27
CA ILE A 272 17.03 -5.67 14.17
C ILE A 272 17.82 -4.67 13.32
N ASP A 273 18.54 -3.73 13.96
CA ASP A 273 19.41 -2.77 13.27
C ASP A 273 20.41 -3.47 12.35
N VAL A 274 21.05 -4.56 12.82
CA VAL A 274 21.99 -5.34 11.99
C VAL A 274 21.31 -5.96 10.77
N VAL A 275 20.07 -6.47 10.90
CA VAL A 275 19.32 -7.03 9.76
C VAL A 275 18.96 -5.92 8.78
N LEU A 276 18.41 -4.79 9.26
CA LEU A 276 18.02 -3.66 8.42
C LEU A 276 19.22 -3.07 7.67
N GLN A 277 20.35 -2.84 8.35
CA GLN A 277 21.57 -2.32 7.75
C GLN A 277 22.10 -3.24 6.64
N ARG A 278 22.10 -4.55 6.87
CA ARG A 278 22.59 -5.53 5.88
C ARG A 278 21.65 -5.67 4.69
N SER A 279 20.35 -5.72 4.92
CA SER A 279 19.37 -5.99 3.86
C SER A 279 19.05 -4.75 3.03
N LEU A 280 19.03 -3.56 3.65
CA LEU A 280 18.61 -2.31 3.02
C LEU A 280 19.78 -1.41 2.60
N GLY A 281 21.02 -1.70 3.04
CA GLY A 281 22.18 -0.88 2.71
C GLY A 281 22.26 0.43 3.48
N VAL A 282 21.56 0.53 4.59
CA VAL A 282 21.58 1.70 5.48
C VAL A 282 22.70 1.59 6.50
N SER A 283 23.18 2.72 7.01
CA SER A 283 24.19 2.78 8.07
C SER A 283 23.67 3.44 9.35
N LYS A 284 22.48 4.05 9.31
CA LYS A 284 21.82 4.66 10.47
C LYS A 284 20.33 4.41 10.43
N VAL A 285 19.75 4.09 11.59
CA VAL A 285 18.30 3.95 11.78
C VAL A 285 17.86 5.00 12.81
N LEU A 286 16.88 5.82 12.43
CA LEU A 286 16.20 6.77 13.29
C LEU A 286 14.96 6.09 13.86
N TRP A 287 14.98 5.82 15.16
CA TRP A 287 13.92 5.14 15.88
C TRP A 287 13.00 6.16 16.55
N LEU A 288 11.86 6.48 15.93
CA LEU A 288 10.82 7.25 16.59
C LEU A 288 10.23 6.44 17.74
N PRO A 289 9.93 7.06 18.89
CA PRO A 289 9.47 6.31 20.05
C PRO A 289 8.10 5.65 19.81
N HIS A 290 7.26 6.30 19.00
CA HIS A 290 5.85 5.97 18.79
C HIS A 290 5.44 6.25 17.34
N GLY A 291 4.41 5.54 16.86
CA GLY A 291 3.65 5.87 15.65
C GLY A 291 2.43 6.73 15.97
N LEU A 292 1.47 6.77 15.03
CA LEU A 292 0.23 7.53 15.17
C LEU A 292 -0.69 6.87 16.22
N ASP A 293 -1.43 7.68 16.98
CA ASP A 293 -2.46 7.16 17.90
C ASP A 293 -3.63 6.49 17.14
N CYS A 294 -4.21 5.44 17.74
CA CYS A 294 -5.23 4.56 17.18
C CYS A 294 -4.81 3.73 15.95
N ASP A 295 -3.51 3.65 15.65
CA ASP A 295 -2.97 2.72 14.64
C ASP A 295 -2.72 1.34 15.27
N ASP A 296 -3.80 0.75 15.77
CA ASP A 296 -3.79 -0.58 16.41
C ASP A 296 -3.66 -1.70 15.38
N ASP A 297 -4.08 -1.43 14.14
CA ASP A 297 -3.93 -2.29 12.96
C ASP A 297 -2.49 -2.71 12.71
N THR A 298 -1.58 -1.73 12.74
CA THR A 298 -0.18 -1.95 12.33
C THR A 298 0.81 -1.81 13.50
N ASN A 299 0.31 -1.46 14.68
CA ASN A 299 1.08 -1.11 15.88
C ASN A 299 1.98 0.12 15.65
N GLY A 300 1.44 1.14 14.99
CA GLY A 300 2.09 2.43 14.80
C GLY A 300 3.15 2.42 13.70
N HIS A 301 2.76 2.05 12.47
CA HIS A 301 3.63 2.17 11.30
C HIS A 301 4.14 3.60 11.10
N VAL A 302 5.33 3.70 10.53
CA VAL A 302 5.98 5.00 10.33
C VAL A 302 5.38 5.78 9.18
N ASP A 303 4.84 5.09 8.17
CA ASP A 303 4.22 5.72 7.00
C ASP A 303 2.85 6.38 7.27
N ASN A 304 2.29 6.20 8.46
CA ASN A 304 1.17 7.00 8.97
C ASN A 304 1.63 8.26 9.72
N PHE A 305 2.90 8.36 10.07
CA PHE A 305 3.36 9.32 11.07
C PHE A 305 4.51 10.22 10.62
N CYS A 306 5.51 9.68 9.91
CA CYS A 306 6.66 10.45 9.46
C CYS A 306 7.30 9.83 8.21
N CYS A 307 7.63 10.66 7.21
CA CYS A 307 8.27 10.19 5.97
C CYS A 307 9.39 11.15 5.53
N PHE A 308 10.36 10.66 4.76
CA PHE A 308 11.36 11.54 4.15
C PHE A 308 10.81 12.16 2.87
N VAL A 309 11.10 13.45 2.65
CA VAL A 309 10.74 14.15 1.39
C VAL A 309 11.96 14.49 0.52
N ARG A 310 13.14 14.54 1.15
CA ARG A 310 14.46 14.65 0.54
C ARG A 310 15.51 14.29 1.62
N PRO A 311 16.79 14.09 1.27
CA PRO A 311 17.80 13.76 2.26
C PRO A 311 17.89 14.81 3.37
N GLY A 312 17.82 14.37 4.63
CA GLY A 312 17.84 15.23 5.81
C GLY A 312 16.56 16.04 6.08
N HIS A 313 15.46 15.81 5.36
CA HIS A 313 14.18 16.49 5.59
C HIS A 313 13.01 15.50 5.64
N VAL A 314 12.27 15.56 6.74
CA VAL A 314 11.06 14.75 6.95
C VAL A 314 9.79 15.59 7.00
N LEU A 315 8.68 14.98 6.60
CA LEU A 315 7.35 15.37 7.04
C LEU A 315 7.00 14.62 8.31
N LEU A 316 6.41 15.31 9.28
CA LEU A 316 5.91 14.73 10.53
C LEU A 316 4.44 15.09 10.68
N ALA A 317 3.60 14.07 10.89
CA ALA A 317 2.21 14.25 11.30
C ALA A 317 2.14 15.16 12.53
N TRP A 318 1.21 16.11 12.54
CA TRP A 318 1.18 17.12 13.58
C TRP A 318 -0.25 17.49 13.99
N THR A 319 -0.43 17.79 15.28
CA THR A 319 -1.63 18.44 15.80
C THR A 319 -1.21 19.46 16.84
N ASP A 320 -1.90 20.61 16.92
CA ASP A 320 -1.75 21.56 18.03
C ASP A 320 -2.83 21.39 19.11
N HIS A 321 -3.83 20.53 18.87
CA HIS A 321 -4.87 20.18 19.85
C HIS A 321 -4.26 19.39 21.01
N GLU A 322 -4.41 19.91 22.22
CA GLU A 322 -3.93 19.27 23.44
C GLU A 322 -4.80 18.07 23.84
N ASP A 323 -4.35 17.28 24.81
CA ASP A 323 -5.08 16.12 25.31
C ASP A 323 -6.55 16.50 25.65
N ASP A 324 -7.47 15.58 25.36
CA ASP A 324 -8.93 15.72 25.49
C ASP A 324 -9.62 16.70 24.51
N GLU A 325 -8.88 17.39 23.65
CA GLU A 325 -9.42 18.10 22.48
C GLU A 325 -9.52 17.16 21.25
N ASP A 326 -10.52 17.35 20.39
CA ASP A 326 -10.77 16.53 19.17
C ASP A 326 -10.88 15.00 19.39
N GLY A 327 -11.12 14.56 20.62
CA GLY A 327 -11.24 13.13 20.98
C GLY A 327 -9.91 12.43 21.25
N ASP A 328 -8.81 13.18 21.38
CA ASP A 328 -7.46 12.71 21.70
C ASP A 328 -7.35 12.39 23.20
N ARG A 329 -7.81 11.22 23.67
CA ARG A 329 -7.84 10.91 25.11
C ARG A 329 -6.60 10.14 25.57
N ASP A 330 -5.90 10.69 26.55
CA ASP A 330 -5.00 9.91 27.42
C ASP A 330 -5.87 9.16 28.44
N THR A 331 -6.25 7.91 28.11
CA THR A 331 -7.14 7.12 28.97
C THR A 331 -6.45 6.60 30.24
N GLY A 332 -5.16 6.91 30.46
CA GLY A 332 -4.37 6.37 31.55
C GLY A 332 -4.08 4.87 31.44
N SER A 333 -4.55 4.21 30.37
CA SER A 333 -4.35 2.78 30.07
C SER A 333 -3.23 2.57 29.05
N GLY A 334 -2.12 3.29 29.18
CA GLY A 334 -0.95 3.15 28.29
C GLY A 334 -1.10 3.78 26.91
N THR A 335 -2.21 4.45 26.61
CA THR A 335 -2.44 5.17 25.34
C THR A 335 -1.93 6.60 25.45
N MET A 336 -1.02 7.01 24.56
CA MET A 336 -0.49 8.38 24.49
C MET A 336 -1.17 9.16 23.37
N SER A 337 -1.57 10.40 23.65
CA SER A 337 -2.22 11.28 22.67
C SER A 337 -1.35 11.58 21.44
N ASN A 338 -1.98 11.92 20.31
CA ASN A 338 -1.25 12.42 19.15
C ASN A 338 -0.50 13.71 19.47
N TYR A 339 -1.04 14.57 20.36
CA TYR A 339 -0.30 15.73 20.84
C TYR A 339 1.08 15.33 21.38
N LYS A 340 1.12 14.46 22.39
CA LYS A 340 2.37 14.00 23.02
C LYS A 340 3.26 13.23 22.06
N ARG A 341 2.71 12.32 21.25
CA ARG A 341 3.44 11.55 20.22
C ARG A 341 4.20 12.46 19.26
N CYS A 342 3.56 13.50 18.74
CA CYS A 342 4.18 14.44 17.80
C CYS A 342 5.38 15.18 18.42
N ARG A 343 5.30 15.58 19.70
CA ARG A 343 6.40 16.30 20.37
C ARG A 343 7.57 15.35 20.67
N ALA A 344 7.28 14.14 21.15
CA ALA A 344 8.30 13.12 21.39
C ALA A 344 9.06 12.77 20.09
N ALA A 345 8.34 12.64 18.97
CA ALA A 345 8.95 12.40 17.66
C ALA A 345 9.82 13.58 17.20
N ARG A 346 9.33 14.82 17.34
CA ARG A 346 10.08 16.03 17.02
C ARG A 346 11.37 16.13 17.84
N GLU A 347 11.32 15.90 19.15
CA GLU A 347 12.50 15.90 20.03
C GLU A 347 13.50 14.81 19.62
N CYS A 348 13.01 13.61 19.33
CA CYS A 348 13.81 12.51 18.82
C CYS A 348 14.55 12.89 17.53
N LEU A 349 13.86 13.47 16.55
CA LEU A 349 14.43 13.88 15.26
C LEU A 349 15.42 15.05 15.41
N GLN A 350 15.08 16.07 16.21
CA GLN A 350 15.93 17.25 16.42
C GLN A 350 17.22 16.94 17.20
N SER A 351 17.21 15.89 18.03
CA SER A 351 18.40 15.45 18.77
C SER A 351 19.37 14.61 17.93
N GLN A 352 19.03 14.31 16.68
CA GLN A 352 19.78 13.41 15.81
C GLN A 352 20.16 14.06 14.49
N THR A 353 21.09 13.41 13.80
CA THR A 353 21.42 13.69 12.39
C THR A 353 21.07 12.48 11.55
N ASP A 354 21.05 12.64 10.24
CA ASP A 354 21.01 11.49 9.33
C ASP A 354 22.38 10.80 9.19
N ALA A 355 22.47 9.78 8.34
CA ALA A 355 23.68 8.99 8.10
C ALA A 355 24.84 9.80 7.49
N LYS A 356 24.57 10.96 6.88
CA LYS A 356 25.57 11.87 6.32
C LYS A 356 25.92 13.01 7.27
N GLY A 357 25.35 13.03 8.47
CA GLY A 357 25.60 14.07 9.47
C GLY A 357 24.78 15.34 9.26
N ARG A 358 23.77 15.34 8.39
CA ARG A 358 22.86 16.48 8.20
C ARG A 358 21.88 16.52 9.38
N ALA A 359 21.62 17.71 9.90
CA ALA A 359 20.54 17.90 10.87
C ALA A 359 19.19 17.61 10.20
N ILE A 360 18.24 17.06 10.95
CA ILE A 360 16.92 16.74 10.41
C ILE A 360 16.04 18.00 10.39
N GLU A 361 15.73 18.46 9.18
CA GLU A 361 14.66 19.44 8.94
C GLU A 361 13.31 18.76 9.09
N ILE A 362 12.33 19.45 9.70
CA ILE A 362 10.99 18.89 9.96
C ILE A 362 9.96 19.87 9.44
N THR A 363 9.17 19.44 8.44
CA THR A 363 7.93 20.10 8.06
C THR A 363 6.76 19.40 8.72
N LYS A 364 5.87 20.17 9.35
CA LYS A 364 4.65 19.64 9.97
C LYS A 364 3.58 19.45 8.90
N LEU A 365 2.96 18.27 8.88
CA LEU A 365 1.75 18.02 8.12
C LEU A 365 0.59 17.79 9.08
N TYR A 366 -0.34 18.74 9.14
CA TYR A 366 -1.41 18.70 10.14
C TYR A 366 -2.38 17.55 9.86
N LEU A 367 -2.73 16.82 10.91
CA LEU A 367 -3.71 15.73 10.87
C LEU A 367 -5.13 16.25 10.51
N PRO A 368 -6.03 15.39 10.02
CA PRO A 368 -7.45 15.72 9.90
C PRO A 368 -8.03 16.19 11.24
N SER A 369 -8.78 17.28 11.23
CA SER A 369 -9.46 17.84 12.39
C SER A 369 -10.88 18.27 11.99
N PRO A 370 -11.92 17.82 12.71
CA PRO A 370 -11.86 16.87 13.84
C PRO A 370 -11.36 15.47 13.41
N ARG A 371 -10.92 14.65 14.37
CA ARG A 371 -10.47 13.27 14.07
C ARG A 371 -11.62 12.46 13.46
N LEU A 372 -11.31 11.72 12.40
CA LEU A 372 -12.28 10.89 11.67
C LEU A 372 -12.71 9.68 12.50
N ARG A 373 -14.00 9.33 12.39
CA ARG A 373 -14.61 8.20 13.09
C ARG A 373 -15.34 7.27 12.14
N TYR A 374 -15.52 6.02 12.53
CA TYR A 374 -16.44 5.13 11.82
C TYR A 374 -17.88 5.59 12.06
N THR A 375 -18.63 5.78 10.97
CA THR A 375 -20.09 5.92 11.11
C THR A 375 -20.73 4.57 11.47
N HIS A 376 -21.96 4.62 11.96
CA HIS A 376 -22.75 3.41 12.23
C HIS A 376 -22.94 2.54 10.98
N GLU A 377 -23.13 3.15 9.81
CA GLU A 377 -23.27 2.44 8.54
C GLU A 377 -21.94 1.79 8.12
N GLU A 378 -20.84 2.54 8.20
CA GLU A 378 -19.52 2.03 7.86
C GLU A 378 -19.14 0.83 8.72
N ALA A 379 -19.20 0.98 10.05
CA ALA A 379 -18.87 -0.11 10.98
C ALA A 379 -19.78 -1.34 10.80
N ALA A 380 -21.06 -1.17 10.46
CA ALA A 380 -21.97 -2.30 10.23
C ALA A 380 -21.77 -2.99 8.87
N SER A 381 -21.02 -2.36 7.94
CA SER A 381 -20.84 -2.84 6.57
C SER A 381 -19.55 -3.64 6.34
N ILE A 382 -18.64 -3.62 7.31
CA ILE A 382 -17.34 -4.33 7.32
C ILE A 382 -17.20 -5.06 8.67
N GLY A 383 -16.30 -6.05 8.77
CA GLY A 383 -16.15 -6.88 9.97
C GLY A 383 -17.32 -7.85 10.18
N ARG A 384 -17.10 -9.13 9.87
CA ARG A 384 -17.97 -10.31 10.06
C ARG A 384 -19.51 -10.12 10.06
N ARG A 385 -20.11 -10.49 8.92
CA ARG A 385 -21.49 -10.99 8.78
C ARG A 385 -21.68 -12.37 9.45
N GLN A 386 -21.87 -12.45 10.78
CA GLN A 386 -22.44 -13.66 11.43
C GLN A 386 -23.19 -13.35 12.75
N GLN A 387 -24.12 -12.40 12.75
CA GLN A 387 -25.13 -12.29 13.82
C GLN A 387 -26.56 -12.67 13.40
N GLN A 388 -26.79 -13.16 12.17
CA GLN A 388 -28.14 -13.53 11.72
C GLN A 388 -28.45 -15.03 11.65
N GLU A 389 -27.48 -15.94 11.85
CA GLU A 389 -27.77 -17.40 11.76
C GLU A 389 -27.77 -18.12 13.12
N ALA A 390 -27.25 -17.53 14.19
CA ALA A 390 -27.29 -18.15 15.54
C ALA A 390 -28.55 -17.80 16.37
N GLY A 391 -29.41 -16.90 15.88
CA GLY A 391 -30.61 -16.43 16.59
C GLY A 391 -31.93 -17.07 16.18
N ALA A 392 -31.92 -18.02 15.24
CA ALA A 392 -33.14 -18.61 14.66
C ALA A 392 -33.49 -20.02 15.16
N GLU A 393 -32.83 -20.53 16.21
CA GLU A 393 -33.16 -21.83 16.82
C GLU A 393 -33.47 -21.78 18.33
N GLU A 394 -33.84 -20.63 18.89
CA GLU A 394 -34.57 -20.62 20.17
C GLU A 394 -36.07 -20.73 19.90
N GLY A 395 -36.54 -21.95 19.64
CA GLY A 395 -37.95 -22.17 19.36
C GLY A 395 -38.43 -23.60 19.15
N SER A 396 -38.02 -24.59 19.97
CA SER A 396 -38.84 -25.80 20.21
C SER A 396 -38.23 -26.73 21.28
N SER A 397 -38.88 -26.82 22.44
CA SER A 397 -38.65 -27.82 23.49
C SER A 397 -38.70 -29.28 23.00
N SER A 398 -37.83 -30.16 23.54
CA SER A 398 -38.21 -31.26 24.46
C SER A 398 -37.12 -32.34 24.64
N ASN A 399 -36.80 -32.62 25.92
CA ASN A 399 -36.33 -33.86 26.56
C ASN A 399 -35.83 -35.05 25.70
N ASN A 400 -34.62 -35.55 26.01
CA ASN A 400 -34.45 -36.81 26.77
C ASN A 400 -33.00 -37.13 27.18
N ASN A 401 -32.85 -37.64 28.40
CA ASN A 401 -31.66 -38.25 28.96
C ASN A 401 -31.37 -39.63 28.34
N ASN A 402 -30.08 -39.98 28.12
CA ASN A 402 -29.50 -41.23 28.64
C ASN A 402 -27.98 -41.41 28.40
N SER A 403 -27.44 -42.24 29.28
CA SER A 403 -26.07 -42.66 29.62
C SER A 403 -25.23 -43.45 28.59
N ASN A 404 -23.90 -43.39 28.79
CA ASN A 404 -22.81 -44.37 28.55
C ASN A 404 -22.68 -45.08 27.18
N ASP A 405 -21.51 -45.00 26.52
CA ASP A 405 -20.55 -46.13 26.41
C ASP A 405 -19.29 -45.74 25.59
N ASP A 406 -18.16 -46.33 25.98
CA ASP A 406 -16.89 -46.35 25.24
C ASP A 406 -16.98 -47.12 23.91
N ARG A 407 -16.23 -46.68 22.88
CA ARG A 407 -15.54 -47.56 21.91
C ARG A 407 -14.69 -46.78 20.89
N GLU A 408 -13.44 -47.20 20.76
CA GLU A 408 -12.53 -46.88 19.65
C GLU A 408 -13.02 -47.44 18.30
N SER A 409 -12.76 -46.67 17.24
CA SER A 409 -12.05 -47.07 16.01
C SER A 409 -12.72 -46.64 14.69
N SER A 410 -11.83 -46.21 13.79
CA SER A 410 -11.90 -46.18 12.32
C SER A 410 -12.34 -44.90 11.60
N LEU A 411 -11.33 -44.37 10.89
CA LEU A 411 -11.35 -43.43 9.76
C LEU A 411 -12.52 -43.60 8.80
N SER A 412 -13.16 -42.50 8.41
CA SER A 412 -13.23 -42.03 7.01
C SER A 412 -14.18 -40.85 6.83
N GLY A 413 -13.75 -39.87 6.03
CA GLY A 413 -14.62 -39.15 5.09
C GLY A 413 -15.52 -38.06 5.66
N GLY A 414 -15.05 -36.81 5.57
CA GLY A 414 -15.89 -35.63 5.79
C GLY A 414 -15.12 -34.33 5.61
N ALA A 415 -14.45 -34.17 4.46
CA ALA A 415 -13.95 -32.87 4.04
C ALA A 415 -15.15 -31.95 3.79
N ALA A 416 -15.47 -31.07 4.76
CA ALA A 416 -16.18 -29.83 4.49
C ALA A 416 -15.12 -28.80 4.13
N ALA A 417 -14.91 -28.65 2.82
CA ALA A 417 -14.03 -27.66 2.25
C ALA A 417 -14.73 -26.29 2.19
N VAL A 418 -13.95 -25.25 2.48
CA VAL A 418 -14.10 -23.82 2.09
C VAL A 418 -14.96 -22.92 3.01
N ASP A 419 -14.29 -22.08 3.81
CA ASP A 419 -14.22 -20.63 3.54
C ASP A 419 -12.74 -20.17 3.71
N PRO A 420 -12.05 -19.67 2.66
CA PRO A 420 -10.63 -19.31 2.70
C PRO A 420 -10.42 -17.79 2.84
N THR A 421 -11.46 -17.03 3.16
CA THR A 421 -11.37 -15.57 3.31
C THR A 421 -10.75 -15.19 4.64
N ALA A 422 -9.85 -14.20 4.64
CA ALA A 422 -9.27 -13.69 5.86
C ALA A 422 -10.31 -12.88 6.63
N THR A 423 -10.51 -13.21 7.90
CA THR A 423 -11.42 -12.45 8.75
C THR A 423 -10.69 -11.22 9.29
N ALA A 424 -11.19 -10.04 8.96
CA ALA A 424 -10.64 -8.77 9.45
C ALA A 424 -11.13 -8.43 10.88
N MET A 425 -10.38 -7.57 11.54
CA MET A 425 -10.75 -7.00 12.83
C MET A 425 -12.08 -6.23 12.74
N ILE A 426 -12.84 -6.26 13.84
CA ILE A 426 -14.15 -5.61 13.92
C ILE A 426 -13.95 -4.10 14.11
N ARG A 427 -14.72 -3.29 13.40
CA ARG A 427 -14.79 -1.83 13.59
C ARG A 427 -16.04 -1.46 14.34
N TYR A 428 -15.93 -0.48 15.25
CA TYR A 428 -17.08 -0.04 16.04
C TYR A 428 -17.52 1.37 15.65
N PRO A 429 -18.84 1.67 15.66
CA PRO A 429 -19.31 3.04 15.47
C PRO A 429 -18.64 4.00 16.46
N ASP A 430 -18.36 5.21 15.99
CA ASP A 430 -17.71 6.29 16.74
C ASP A 430 -16.25 6.03 17.14
N GLU A 431 -15.68 4.87 16.83
CA GLU A 431 -14.25 4.58 16.99
C GLU A 431 -13.42 5.51 16.09
N ILE A 432 -12.28 5.99 16.62
CA ILE A 432 -11.41 6.92 15.92
C ILE A 432 -10.49 6.16 14.98
N MET A 433 -10.30 6.69 13.78
CA MET A 433 -9.40 6.14 12.78
C MET A 433 -7.99 6.73 12.89
N ALA A 434 -7.00 5.92 12.52
CA ALA A 434 -5.62 6.34 12.29
C ALA A 434 -5.46 7.14 10.97
N ALA A 435 -6.29 8.16 10.77
CA ALA A 435 -6.29 8.95 9.54
C ALA A 435 -5.09 9.92 9.49
N SER A 436 -4.29 9.84 8.43
CA SER A 436 -3.13 10.71 8.26
C SER A 436 -2.90 11.08 6.80
N TYR A 437 -2.60 12.36 6.57
CA TYR A 437 -2.15 12.83 5.26
C TYR A 437 -0.71 12.44 4.95
N ILE A 438 0.06 11.90 5.91
CA ILE A 438 1.42 11.36 5.65
C ILE A 438 1.36 10.12 4.76
N ASN A 439 0.23 9.40 4.77
CA ASN A 439 0.03 8.17 4.00
C ASN A 439 -0.26 8.46 2.50
N PHE A 440 0.51 9.38 1.91
CA PHE A 440 0.48 9.76 0.49
C PHE A 440 1.52 8.97 -0.30
N TYR A 441 1.36 8.89 -1.62
CA TYR A 441 2.32 8.23 -2.52
C TYR A 441 3.13 9.24 -3.35
N ILE A 442 4.45 9.03 -3.46
CA ILE A 442 5.33 9.84 -4.34
C ILE A 442 5.49 9.12 -5.68
N ALA A 443 4.78 9.57 -6.72
CA ALA A 443 4.92 9.06 -8.09
C ALA A 443 5.78 9.99 -8.95
N ASN A 444 6.46 9.50 -10.01
CA ASN A 444 7.36 10.20 -10.95
C ASN A 444 6.96 11.63 -11.35
N GLY A 445 5.68 11.91 -11.51
CA GLY A 445 5.16 13.24 -11.84
C GLY A 445 4.25 13.87 -10.79
N ALA A 446 3.92 13.18 -9.70
CA ALA A 446 2.87 13.60 -8.78
C ALA A 446 3.08 13.19 -7.31
N ILE A 447 2.42 13.91 -6.41
CA ILE A 447 2.22 13.53 -5.01
C ILE A 447 0.73 13.26 -4.83
N LEU A 448 0.37 12.03 -4.46
CA LEU A 448 -1.00 11.53 -4.44
C LEU A 448 -1.47 11.49 -2.99
N VAL A 449 -2.24 12.50 -2.58
CA VAL A 449 -2.54 12.79 -1.18
C VAL A 449 -3.95 12.31 -0.82
N PRO A 450 -4.13 11.59 0.30
CA PRO A 450 -5.44 11.20 0.81
C PRO A 450 -6.38 12.40 0.97
N GLN A 451 -7.64 12.27 0.57
CA GLN A 451 -8.69 13.26 0.82
C GLN A 451 -9.88 12.54 1.46
N PHE A 452 -10.32 13.03 2.60
CA PHE A 452 -11.26 12.31 3.46
C PHE A 452 -12.67 12.88 3.46
N ALA A 453 -12.85 14.13 3.01
CA ALA A 453 -14.16 14.72 2.92
C ALA A 453 -15.06 13.93 1.96
N SER A 454 -16.30 13.67 2.37
CA SER A 454 -17.28 12.98 1.52
C SER A 454 -17.64 13.84 0.32
N SER A 455 -17.76 13.19 -0.84
CA SER A 455 -18.38 13.77 -2.04
C SER A 455 -19.91 13.84 -1.95
N THR A 456 -20.52 13.14 -1.00
CA THR A 456 -21.98 12.98 -0.83
C THR A 456 -22.54 13.57 0.47
N GLY A 457 -21.70 14.18 1.32
CA GLY A 457 -22.13 14.98 2.48
C GLY A 457 -22.32 14.23 3.80
N ALA A 458 -21.87 12.98 3.91
CA ALA A 458 -22.02 12.18 5.13
C ALA A 458 -20.67 11.56 5.56
N THR A 459 -19.81 12.36 6.21
CA THR A 459 -18.68 11.80 7.00
C THR A 459 -18.93 11.81 8.51
N SER A 460 -20.07 12.37 8.94
CA SER A 460 -20.43 12.47 10.35
C SER A 460 -21.06 11.16 10.85
N ALA A 461 -20.52 10.63 11.94
CA ALA A 461 -21.18 9.57 12.72
C ALA A 461 -22.38 10.10 13.52
N ASN A 462 -22.55 11.42 13.58
CA ASN A 462 -23.50 12.12 14.43
C ASN A 462 -24.58 12.80 13.58
N LYS A 463 -25.72 12.11 13.39
CA LYS A 463 -26.88 12.62 12.60
C LYS A 463 -27.61 13.80 13.25
N ASP A 464 -27.16 14.25 14.42
CA ASP A 464 -27.79 15.32 15.18
C ASP A 464 -27.20 16.70 14.80
N ASN A 465 -27.63 17.20 13.63
CA ASN A 465 -27.63 18.62 13.22
C ASN A 465 -26.27 19.38 13.16
N ASN A 466 -25.31 18.97 12.31
CA ASN A 466 -24.37 19.87 11.60
C ASN A 466 -23.40 19.13 10.64
N ASP A 467 -23.89 18.18 9.83
CA ASP A 467 -23.05 17.41 8.89
C ASP A 467 -22.24 18.32 7.94
N ASP A 468 -22.81 19.46 7.55
CA ASP A 468 -22.15 20.45 6.69
C ASP A 468 -20.89 21.09 7.32
N GLU A 469 -20.89 21.33 8.64
CA GLU A 469 -19.77 21.98 9.35
C GLU A 469 -18.62 21.00 9.63
N TYR A 470 -18.96 19.75 9.98
CA TYR A 470 -17.98 18.68 10.13
C TYR A 470 -17.27 18.42 8.80
N ASP A 471 -18.03 18.19 7.73
CA ASP A 471 -17.49 17.99 6.39
C ASP A 471 -16.69 19.22 5.90
N ALA A 472 -17.13 20.45 6.23
CA ALA A 472 -16.38 21.66 5.87
C ALA A 472 -15.02 21.74 6.58
N SER A 473 -14.95 21.30 7.84
CA SER A 473 -13.70 21.25 8.60
C SER A 473 -12.71 20.24 7.99
N ILE A 474 -13.19 19.05 7.63
CA ILE A 474 -12.37 18.06 6.93
C ILE A 474 -11.91 18.57 5.55
N ARG A 475 -12.79 19.21 4.77
CA ARG A 475 -12.38 19.84 3.48
C ARG A 475 -11.29 20.88 3.65
N GLU A 476 -11.31 21.61 4.75
CA GLU A 476 -10.29 22.60 5.06
C GLU A 476 -8.95 21.95 5.41
N THR A 477 -8.93 20.86 6.19
CA THR A 477 -7.69 20.13 6.45
C THR A 477 -7.16 19.41 5.21
N ASP A 478 -8.06 18.84 4.39
CA ASP A 478 -7.74 18.24 3.08
C ASP A 478 -7.00 19.26 2.20
N ARG A 479 -7.54 20.48 2.08
CA ARG A 479 -6.95 21.59 1.31
C ARG A 479 -5.58 22.00 1.87
N ARG A 480 -5.45 22.13 3.20
CA ARG A 480 -4.20 22.53 3.86
C ARG A 480 -3.09 21.51 3.66
N ALA A 481 -3.40 20.21 3.64
CA ALA A 481 -2.43 19.16 3.36
C ALA A 481 -1.81 19.36 1.96
N LEU A 482 -2.64 19.57 0.94
CA LEU A 482 -2.17 19.84 -0.43
C LEU A 482 -1.29 21.10 -0.49
N GLU A 483 -1.70 22.19 0.17
CA GLU A 483 -0.94 23.45 0.19
C GLU A 483 0.41 23.34 0.88
N THR A 484 0.49 22.54 1.94
CA THR A 484 1.74 22.27 2.67
C THR A 484 2.72 21.48 1.79
N LEU A 485 2.22 20.53 0.99
CA LEU A 485 3.05 19.65 0.17
C LEU A 485 3.56 20.30 -1.12
N ARG A 486 2.78 21.19 -1.74
CA ARG A 486 3.14 21.88 -3.01
C ARG A 486 4.55 22.50 -3.03
N PRO A 487 4.96 23.32 -2.04
CA PRO A 487 6.29 23.92 -2.05
C PRO A 487 7.43 22.91 -1.80
N LEU A 488 7.15 21.74 -1.24
CA LEU A 488 8.16 20.70 -0.98
C LEU A 488 8.51 19.89 -2.22
N PHE A 489 7.60 19.82 -3.19
CA PHE A 489 7.74 19.03 -4.41
C PHE A 489 7.52 19.90 -5.66
N PRO A 490 8.40 20.88 -5.94
CA PRO A 490 8.19 21.83 -7.04
C PRO A 490 8.14 21.18 -8.43
N ASP A 491 8.77 20.01 -8.59
CA ASP A 491 8.84 19.27 -9.86
C ASP A 491 7.71 18.22 -9.99
N ARG A 492 6.81 18.12 -9.02
CA ARG A 492 5.71 17.15 -9.00
C ARG A 492 4.37 17.88 -8.79
N THR A 493 3.32 17.37 -9.43
CA THR A 493 1.96 17.90 -9.23
C THR A 493 1.36 17.28 -7.97
N VAL A 494 0.94 18.10 -7.01
CA VAL A 494 0.24 17.60 -5.82
C VAL A 494 -1.25 17.45 -6.11
N VAL A 495 -1.76 16.21 -6.02
CA VAL A 495 -3.11 15.81 -6.38
C VAL A 495 -3.79 15.15 -5.19
N GLY A 496 -4.97 15.65 -4.81
CA GLY A 496 -5.82 14.98 -3.83
C GLY A 496 -6.59 13.82 -4.47
N VAL A 497 -6.66 12.67 -3.80
CA VAL A 497 -7.39 11.48 -4.24
C VAL A 497 -8.37 11.08 -3.14
N PRO A 498 -9.67 10.91 -3.43
CA PRO A 498 -10.64 10.39 -2.47
C PRO A 498 -10.17 9.03 -1.94
N SER A 499 -10.10 8.89 -0.61
CA SER A 499 -9.55 7.69 0.01
C SER A 499 -10.20 7.34 1.35
N ARG A 500 -11.47 7.72 1.52
CA ARG A 500 -12.27 7.49 2.71
C ARG A 500 -12.62 6.00 2.87
N GLU A 501 -12.95 5.33 1.78
CA GLU A 501 -13.30 3.90 1.75
C GLU A 501 -12.08 3.02 1.98
N ILE A 502 -10.93 3.41 1.43
CA ILE A 502 -9.64 2.76 1.72
C ILE A 502 -9.32 2.89 3.22
N LEU A 503 -9.53 4.07 3.81
CA LEU A 503 -9.28 4.33 5.23
C LEU A 503 -10.06 3.40 6.17
N LEU A 504 -11.27 2.96 5.78
CA LEU A 504 -12.07 2.07 6.62
C LEU A 504 -11.34 0.75 6.93
N GLY A 505 -10.46 0.31 6.03
CA GLY A 505 -9.68 -0.91 6.16
C GLY A 505 -8.49 -0.81 7.13
N GLY A 506 -8.12 0.39 7.60
CA GLY A 506 -7.03 0.58 8.57
C GLY A 506 -5.75 1.24 8.02
N GLY A 507 -5.72 1.61 6.73
CA GLY A 507 -4.58 2.26 6.08
C GLY A 507 -5.02 3.20 4.95
N ASN A 508 -4.10 3.73 4.14
CA ASN A 508 -4.47 4.60 3.03
C ASN A 508 -3.63 4.40 1.75
N ILE A 509 -3.53 5.44 0.90
CA ILE A 509 -2.88 5.40 -0.41
C ILE A 509 -1.48 4.78 -0.35
N HIS A 510 -0.64 5.17 0.61
CA HIS A 510 0.71 4.61 0.73
C HIS A 510 0.70 3.13 1.11
N CYS A 511 -0.24 2.68 1.95
CA CYS A 511 -0.41 1.26 2.32
C CYS A 511 -0.91 0.40 1.14
N GLN A 512 -1.65 0.99 0.21
CA GLN A 512 -2.20 0.32 -0.98
C GLN A 512 -1.19 0.20 -2.14
N THR A 513 -0.05 0.90 -2.05
CA THR A 513 0.89 1.06 -3.17
C THR A 513 2.27 0.51 -2.84
N GLN A 514 2.95 -0.03 -3.86
CA GLN A 514 4.37 -0.38 -3.78
C GLN A 514 5.07 0.06 -5.07
N GLN A 515 6.01 0.99 -4.96
CA GLN A 515 6.86 1.43 -6.06
C GLN A 515 7.83 0.33 -6.50
N VAL A 516 8.05 0.24 -7.82
CA VAL A 516 9.13 -0.52 -8.43
C VAL A 516 10.16 0.47 -9.00
N PRO A 517 11.35 0.60 -8.40
CA PRO A 517 12.38 1.52 -8.84
C PRO A 517 12.81 1.28 -10.31
N ALA A 518 13.13 2.36 -11.02
CA ALA A 518 13.70 2.28 -12.36
C ALA A 518 15.16 1.84 -12.31
N VAL A 519 15.52 0.86 -13.15
CA VAL A 519 16.92 0.50 -13.39
C VAL A 519 17.49 1.53 -14.39
N ILE A 520 18.36 2.42 -13.90
CA ILE A 520 18.95 3.52 -14.70
C ILE A 520 20.30 3.10 -15.30
#